data_AF-A0A843T2M2-F1
#
_entry.id   AF-A0A843T2M2-F1
#
_cell.length_a   1.000
_cell.length_b   1.000
_cell.length_c   1.000
_cell.angle_alpha   90.00
_cell.angle_beta   90.00
_cell.angle_gamma   90.00
#
_symmetry.space_group_name_H-M   'P 1'
#
loop_
_entity.id
_entity.type
_entity.pdbx_description
1 polymer ?
#
loop_
_entity_poly.entity_id
_entity_poly.type
_entity_poly.pdbx_seq_one_letter_code
_entity_poly.pdbx_strand_id
1 'polypeptide(L)'
;MKISWRESEFECSNCGRPYPGSRLDRRLWCPECRGEVIRRATRVGRVVGLATVIILSLWIYTMVGPTPRFLVVYVVMIVAAYFFLFKLTRRVAFEVIRGRGVPPPLPREDG
;
A
#
# COMPACT_ATOMS: atom_id res chain seq x y z
N MET A 1 -6.55 39.52 23.88
CA MET A 1 -6.48 39.45 22.40
C MET A 1 -6.36 37.97 22.02
N LYS A 2 -7.48 37.29 21.75
CA LYS A 2 -7.48 35.87 21.35
C LYS A 2 -7.20 35.81 19.85
N ILE A 3 -6.03 35.31 19.47
CA ILE A 3 -5.70 35.04 18.07
C ILE A 3 -6.59 33.88 17.64
N SER A 4 -7.74 34.21 17.05
CA SER A 4 -8.61 33.27 16.34
C SER A 4 -7.88 32.88 15.06
N TRP A 5 -7.05 31.84 15.12
CA TRP A 5 -6.55 31.17 13.92
C TRP A 5 -7.78 30.63 13.18
N ARG A 6 -8.26 31.40 12.19
CA ARG A 6 -9.21 30.90 11.20
C ARG A 6 -8.41 29.84 10.45
N GLU A 7 -8.61 28.57 10.79
CA GLU A 7 -8.00 27.45 10.07
C GLU A 7 -8.37 27.64 8.61
N SER A 8 -7.38 28.00 7.78
CA SER A 8 -7.59 28.10 6.35
C SER A 8 -7.95 26.70 5.88
N GLU A 9 -9.17 26.58 5.38
CA GLU A 9 -9.63 25.38 4.70
C GLU A 9 -8.86 25.28 3.39
N PHE A 10 -8.19 24.16 3.19
CA PHE A 10 -7.50 23.84 1.95
C PHE A 10 -8.20 22.67 1.29
N GLU A 11 -8.21 22.67 -0.03
CA GLU A 11 -8.78 21.57 -0.80
C GLU A 11 -7.80 20.41 -0.89
N CYS A 12 -8.30 19.19 -0.68
CA CYS A 12 -7.51 17.99 -0.88
C CYS A 12 -7.19 17.81 -2.37
N SER A 13 -5.92 17.65 -2.73
CA SER A 13 -5.50 17.56 -4.14
C SER A 13 -5.98 16.30 -4.88
N ASN A 14 -6.46 15.28 -4.16
CA ASN A 14 -7.03 14.07 -4.74
C ASN A 14 -8.58 14.09 -4.86
N CYS A 15 -9.31 14.42 -3.78
CA CYS A 15 -10.78 14.39 -3.76
C CYS A 15 -11.46 15.75 -3.89
N GLY A 16 -10.72 16.86 -3.85
CA GLY A 16 -11.25 18.22 -3.92
C GLY A 16 -12.01 18.71 -2.68
N ARG A 17 -12.14 17.90 -1.64
CA ARG A 17 -12.90 18.28 -0.43
C ARG A 17 -12.12 19.26 0.46
N PRO A 18 -12.79 20.23 1.10
CA PRO A 18 -12.16 21.13 2.06
C PRO A 18 -11.80 20.39 3.34
N TYR A 19 -10.56 20.56 3.81
CA TYR A 19 -10.10 20.11 5.11
C TYR A 19 -9.30 21.23 5.80
N PRO A 20 -9.28 21.27 7.14
CA PRO A 20 -8.36 22.14 7.85
C PRO A 20 -6.92 21.74 7.48
N GLY A 21 -6.07 22.74 7.23
CA GLY A 21 -4.66 22.52 6.85
C GLY A 21 -3.89 21.58 7.80
N SER A 22 -4.28 21.54 9.08
CA SER A 22 -3.73 20.66 10.11
C SER A 22 -3.98 19.15 9.86
N ARG A 23 -5.01 18.79 9.07
CA ARG A 23 -5.36 17.40 8.75
C ARG A 23 -4.85 16.91 7.40
N LEU A 24 -4.33 17.81 6.56
CA LEU A 24 -3.77 17.48 5.26
C LEU A 24 -2.30 17.04 5.41
N ASP A 25 -1.88 16.06 4.62
CA ASP A 25 -0.46 15.67 4.55
C ASP A 25 0.38 16.72 3.81
N ARG A 26 1.71 16.51 3.77
CA ARG A 26 2.66 17.41 3.08
C ARG A 26 2.37 17.62 1.57
N ARG A 27 1.57 16.76 0.93
CA ARG A 27 1.10 16.91 -0.46
C ARG A 27 -0.40 17.24 -0.56
N LEU A 28 -0.99 17.78 0.50
CA LEU A 28 -2.40 18.18 0.56
C LEU A 28 -3.36 17.00 0.35
N TRP A 29 -3.04 15.82 0.89
CA TRP A 29 -3.95 14.68 0.88
C TRP A 29 -4.69 14.53 2.21
N CYS A 30 -6.01 14.35 2.15
CA CYS A 30 -6.82 14.07 3.32
C CYS A 30 -6.55 12.64 3.85
N PRO A 31 -6.83 12.37 5.15
CA PRO A 31 -6.57 11.07 5.78
C PRO A 31 -7.35 9.92 5.12
N GLU A 32 -8.53 10.19 4.56
CA GLU A 32 -9.37 9.20 3.88
C GLU A 32 -8.75 8.73 2.57
N CYS A 33 -8.35 9.67 1.70
CA CYS A 33 -7.65 9.36 0.45
C CYS A 33 -6.36 8.58 0.74
N ARG A 34 -5.60 9.01 1.76
CA ARG A 34 -4.39 8.30 2.20
C ARG A 34 -4.69 6.89 2.68
N GLY A 35 -5.75 6.71 3.48
CA GLY A 35 -6.16 5.40 3.99
C GLY A 35 -6.54 4.42 2.88
N GLU A 36 -7.22 4.91 1.85
CA GLU A 36 -7.63 4.10 0.70
C GLU A 36 -6.40 3.63 -0.12
N VAL A 37 -5.42 4.50 -0.30
CA VAL A 37 -4.15 4.13 -0.96
C VAL A 37 -3.39 3.09 -0.16
N ILE A 38 -3.33 3.23 1.17
CA ILE A 38 -2.69 2.24 2.05
C ILE A 38 -3.42 0.90 1.97
N ARG A 39 -4.76 0.90 1.96
CA ARG A 39 -5.56 -0.33 1.80
C ARG A 39 -5.28 -1.02 0.47
N ARG A 40 -5.32 -0.28 -0.63
CA ARG A 40 -5.04 -0.80 -1.98
C ARG A 40 -3.60 -1.32 -2.09
N ALA A 41 -2.61 -0.55 -1.63
CA ALA A 41 -1.22 -0.97 -1.61
C ALA A 41 -1.01 -2.26 -0.79
N THR A 42 -1.75 -2.41 0.32
CA THR A 42 -1.69 -3.64 1.14
C THR A 42 -2.36 -4.83 0.44
N ARG A 43 -3.48 -4.62 -0.26
CA ARG A 43 -4.13 -5.66 -1.06
C ARG A 43 -3.23 -6.13 -2.22
N VAL A 44 -2.64 -5.19 -2.96
CA VAL A 44 -1.68 -5.49 -4.04
C VAL A 44 -0.46 -6.22 -3.48
N GLY A 45 0.10 -5.76 -2.36
CA GLY A 45 1.22 -6.43 -1.70
C GLY A 45 0.91 -7.89 -1.32
N ARG A 46 -0.32 -8.17 -0.83
CA ARG A 46 -0.75 -9.55 -0.53
C ARG A 46 -0.85 -10.42 -1.79
N VAL A 47 -1.46 -9.91 -2.85
CA VAL A 47 -1.63 -10.67 -4.11
C VAL A 47 -0.26 -11.00 -4.72
N VAL A 48 0.63 -10.02 -4.81
CA VAL A 48 1.99 -10.24 -5.35
C VAL A 48 2.77 -11.21 -4.48
N GLY A 49 2.73 -11.04 -3.16
CA GLY A 49 3.40 -11.95 -2.24
C GLY A 49 2.90 -13.40 -2.36
N LEU A 50 1.58 -13.62 -2.44
CA LEU A 50 1.01 -14.95 -2.66
C LEU A 50 1.44 -15.54 -4.00
N ALA A 51 1.38 -14.73 -5.07
CA ALA A 51 1.82 -15.17 -6.40
C ALA A 51 3.30 -15.60 -6.39
N THR A 52 4.17 -14.84 -5.72
CA THR A 52 5.59 -15.20 -5.57
C THR A 52 5.78 -16.53 -4.86
N VAL A 53 5.09 -16.76 -3.73
CA VAL A 53 5.19 -18.02 -2.97
C VAL A 53 4.73 -19.19 -3.83
N ILE A 54 3.63 -19.05 -4.57
CA ILE A 54 3.11 -20.09 -5.46
C ILE A 54 4.12 -20.39 -6.57
N ILE A 55 4.64 -19.37 -7.25
CA ILE A 55 5.60 -19.53 -8.34
C ILE A 55 6.89 -20.22 -7.85
N LEU A 56 7.44 -19.79 -6.71
CA LEU A 56 8.64 -20.39 -6.15
C LEU A 56 8.42 -21.84 -5.70
N SER A 57 7.28 -22.12 -5.06
CA SER A 57 6.93 -23.47 -4.64
C SER A 57 6.79 -24.40 -5.84
N LEU A 58 6.13 -23.94 -6.91
CA LEU A 58 5.97 -24.68 -8.15
C LEU A 58 7.32 -24.91 -8.84
N TRP A 59 8.18 -23.88 -8.89
CA TRP A 59 9.52 -23.97 -9.48
C TRP A 59 10.41 -24.99 -8.76
N ILE A 60 10.42 -24.99 -7.43
CA ILE A 60 11.21 -25.95 -6.65
C ILE A 60 10.70 -27.38 -6.89
N TYR A 61 9.37 -27.55 -6.93
CA TYR A 61 8.75 -28.84 -7.17
C TYR A 61 9.08 -29.40 -8.56
N THR A 62 9.06 -28.58 -9.61
CA THR A 62 9.26 -29.05 -11.00
C THR A 62 10.72 -29.14 -11.42
N MET A 63 11.59 -28.21 -11.00
CA MET A 63 12.98 -28.14 -11.47
C MET A 63 13.99 -28.85 -10.57
N VAL A 64 13.82 -28.81 -9.26
CA VAL A 64 14.86 -29.23 -8.31
C VAL A 64 14.57 -30.60 -7.70
N GLY A 65 13.29 -30.92 -7.52
CA GLY A 65 12.85 -32.10 -6.77
C GLY A 65 13.01 -31.88 -5.26
N PRO A 66 11.97 -32.10 -4.44
CA PRO A 66 12.00 -31.80 -3.02
C PRO A 66 12.92 -32.79 -2.28
N THR A 67 14.20 -32.44 -2.16
CA THR A 67 15.14 -33.18 -1.33
C THR A 67 15.03 -32.69 0.12
N PRO A 68 14.71 -33.59 1.09
CA PRO A 68 14.40 -33.19 2.46
C PRO A 68 15.56 -32.51 3.19
N ARG A 69 16.81 -32.74 2.76
CA ARG A 69 18.01 -32.08 3.31
C ARG A 69 18.02 -30.56 3.15
N PHE A 70 17.45 -30.02 2.07
CA PHE A 70 17.52 -28.58 1.76
C PHE A 70 16.22 -27.84 2.02
N LEU A 71 15.20 -28.51 2.57
CA LEU A 71 13.87 -27.95 2.78
C LEU A 71 13.91 -26.67 3.64
N VAL A 72 14.71 -26.66 4.70
CA VAL A 72 14.89 -25.47 5.57
C VAL A 72 15.49 -24.29 4.78
N VAL A 73 16.49 -24.54 3.93
CA VAL A 73 17.13 -23.49 3.11
C VAL A 73 16.14 -22.91 2.11
N TYR A 74 15.33 -23.75 1.47
CA TYR A 74 14.28 -23.28 0.56
C TYR A 74 13.24 -22.43 1.27
N VAL A 75 12.79 -22.84 2.47
CA VAL A 75 11.84 -22.04 3.25
C VAL A 75 12.42 -20.67 3.59
N VAL A 76 13.68 -20.61 4.06
CA VAL A 76 14.33 -19.32 4.36
C VAL A 76 14.43 -18.44 3.12
N MET A 77 14.82 -18.99 1.98
CA MET A 77 14.91 -18.26 0.71
C MET A 77 13.55 -17.74 0.23
N ILE A 78 12.50 -18.56 0.31
CA ILE A 78 11.14 -18.16 -0.07
C ILE A 78 10.65 -17.04 0.85
N VAL A 79 10.87 -17.15 2.16
CA VAL A 79 10.47 -16.12 3.12
C VAL A 79 11.22 -14.81 2.86
N ALA A 80 12.53 -14.89 2.61
CA ALA A 80 13.33 -13.72 2.26
C ALA A 80 12.84 -13.05 0.97
N ALA A 81 12.62 -13.84 -0.10
CA ALA A 81 12.11 -13.35 -1.37
C ALA A 81 10.74 -12.69 -1.21
N TYR A 82 9.82 -13.34 -0.49
CA TYR A 82 8.50 -12.78 -0.16
C TYR A 82 8.62 -11.44 0.55
N PHE A 83 9.49 -11.35 1.56
CA PHE A 83 9.64 -10.11 2.35
C PHE A 83 10.19 -8.97 1.50
N PHE A 84 11.20 -9.24 0.67
CA PHE A 84 11.76 -8.26 -0.26
C PHE A 84 10.73 -7.78 -1.29
N LEU A 85 10.05 -8.72 -1.94
CA LEU A 85 9.00 -8.40 -2.93
C LEU A 85 7.85 -7.64 -2.28
N PHE A 86 7.35 -8.07 -1.12
CA PHE A 86 6.30 -7.35 -0.39
C PHE A 86 6.70 -5.90 -0.08
N LYS A 87 7.94 -5.69 0.40
CA LYS A 87 8.43 -4.35 0.73
C LYS A 87 8.62 -3.48 -0.52
N LEU A 88 9.16 -4.05 -1.59
CA LEU A 88 9.38 -3.36 -2.86
C LEU A 88 8.04 -2.99 -3.51
N THR A 89 7.12 -3.96 -3.64
CA THR A 89 5.78 -3.77 -4.20
C THR A 89 4.99 -2.75 -3.40
N ARG A 90 5.08 -2.73 -2.05
CA ARG A 90 4.42 -1.68 -1.26
C ARG A 90 4.91 -0.27 -1.62
N ARG A 91 6.22 -0.08 -1.79
CA ARG A 91 6.79 1.22 -2.18
C ARG A 91 6.36 1.62 -3.58
N VAL A 92 6.51 0.70 -4.54
CA VAL A 92 6.14 0.95 -5.94
C VAL A 92 4.64 1.17 -6.08
N ALA A 93 3.81 0.35 -5.44
CA ALA A 93 2.35 0.52 -5.46
C ALA A 93 1.95 1.86 -4.85
N PHE A 94 2.59 2.29 -3.76
CA PHE A 94 2.30 3.60 -3.17
C PHE A 94 2.62 4.75 -4.14
N GLU A 95 3.79 4.74 -4.78
CA GLU A 95 4.16 5.78 -5.75
C GLU A 95 3.30 5.73 -7.02
N VAL A 96 3.02 4.54 -7.56
CA VAL A 96 2.20 4.35 -8.76
C VAL A 96 0.74 4.76 -8.51
N ILE A 97 0.15 4.32 -7.40
CA ILE A 97 -1.22 4.67 -7.03
C ILE A 97 -1.31 6.18 -6.76
N ARG A 98 -0.28 6.76 -6.15
CA ARG A 98 -0.20 8.21 -5.91
C ARG A 98 -0.05 9.01 -7.21
N GLY A 99 0.71 8.51 -8.19
CA GLY A 99 0.91 9.15 -9.48
C GLY A 99 -0.28 9.05 -10.43
N ARG A 100 -1.11 8.01 -10.31
CA ARG A 100 -2.30 7.81 -11.15
C ARG A 100 -3.55 8.54 -10.68
N GLY A 101 -3.53 9.11 -9.47
CA GLY A 101 -4.74 9.59 -8.79
C GLY A 101 -5.62 8.41 -8.35
N VAL A 102 -6.24 8.53 -7.19
CA VAL A 102 -7.11 7.48 -6.67
C VAL A 102 -8.53 7.98 -6.71
N PRO A 103 -9.49 7.22 -7.27
CA PRO A 103 -10.88 7.64 -7.25
C PRO A 103 -11.27 7.92 -5.79
N PRO A 104 -11.79 9.12 -5.52
CA PRO A 104 -12.06 9.56 -4.15
C PRO A 104 -13.07 8.61 -3.50
N PRO A 105 -12.94 8.36 -2.18
CA PRO A 105 -13.97 7.62 -1.47
C PRO A 105 -15.31 8.34 -1.60
N LEU A 106 -16.38 7.58 -1.85
CA LEU A 106 -17.74 8.12 -1.92
C LEU A 106 -18.04 8.92 -0.64
N PRO A 107 -18.81 10.01 -0.73
CA PRO A 107 -19.24 10.73 0.47
C PRO A 107 -19.90 9.73 1.42
N ARG A 108 -19.49 9.73 2.70
CA ARG A 108 -20.38 9.16 3.70
C ARG A 108 -21.55 10.12 3.77
N GLU A 109 -22.75 9.60 3.55
CA GLU A 109 -23.96 10.31 3.92
C GLU A 109 -23.99 10.32 5.45
N ASP A 110 -23.38 11.35 6.01
CA ASP A 110 -23.50 11.67 7.43
C ASP A 110 -24.90 12.25 7.60
N GLY A 111 -25.86 11.40 7.97
CA GLY A 111 -27.26 11.76 8.25
C GLY A 111 -27.44 12.53 9.54
#